data_AF-F0G754-F1
#
_entry.id   AF-F0G754-F1
#
_cell.length_a   1.000
_cell.length_b   1.000
_cell.length_c   1.000
_cell.angle_alpha   90.00
_cell.angle_beta   90.00
_cell.angle_gamma   90.00
#
_symmetry.space_group_name_H-M   'P 1'
#
loop_
_entity.id
_entity.type
_entity.pdbx_description
1 polymer ?
#
loop_
_entity_poly.entity_id
_entity_poly.type
_entity_poly.pdbx_seq_one_letter_code
_entity_poly.pdbx_strand_id
1 'polypeptide(L)'
;MTDRLTPELASKFASLALAHLTREYPNKLTHALAGPQDVQGPRALHPIFYGSYDWHSCVHGYWLVLRVLERYPMLPEAERIAAVVDAHFTDANVAGERAYLALPHNSGFERPYGWAWLLALSAQLERLARKGVLPQAARWAKTMTPLTELFVSRFETFLPKATYPLRVGTHFNTAFALALTLEFARDT
;
A
#
# COMPACT_ATOMS: atom_id res chain seq x y z
N MET A 1 -13.57 -26.83 6.34
CA MET A 1 -14.36 -25.61 6.61
C MET A 1 -13.99 -24.59 5.55
N THR A 2 -14.95 -24.10 4.77
CA THR A 2 -14.72 -22.95 3.89
C THR A 2 -15.11 -21.71 4.66
N ASP A 3 -14.13 -21.09 5.33
CA ASP A 3 -14.37 -19.83 6.04
C ASP A 3 -14.72 -18.76 5.00
N ARG A 4 -16.00 -18.40 4.94
CA ARG A 4 -16.49 -17.29 4.11
C ARG A 4 -16.42 -16.00 4.91
N LEU A 5 -15.90 -14.94 4.29
CA LEU A 5 -15.98 -13.60 4.84
C LEU A 5 -17.47 -13.23 5.03
N THR A 6 -17.85 -12.71 6.20
CA THR A 6 -19.18 -12.17 6.50
C THR A 6 -19.10 -10.65 6.73
N PRO A 7 -20.21 -9.90 6.65
CA PRO A 7 -20.22 -8.47 6.98
C PRO A 7 -19.66 -8.18 8.38
N GLU A 8 -19.98 -9.00 9.38
CA GLU A 8 -19.53 -8.81 10.77
C GLU A 8 -18.02 -9.01 10.88
N LEU A 9 -17.45 -10.00 10.17
CA LEU A 9 -16.02 -10.21 10.13
C LEU A 9 -15.30 -9.12 9.33
N ALA A 10 -15.91 -8.66 8.23
CA ALA A 10 -15.40 -7.54 7.44
C ALA A 10 -15.36 -6.23 8.24
N SER A 11 -16.40 -5.91 9.02
CA SER A 11 -16.44 -4.79 9.96
C SER A 11 -15.31 -4.88 10.99
N LYS A 12 -15.08 -6.07 11.58
CA LYS A 12 -13.96 -6.29 12.51
C LYS A 12 -12.60 -6.00 11.86
N PHE A 13 -12.37 -6.49 10.63
CA PHE A 13 -11.13 -6.22 9.90
C PHE A 13 -10.97 -4.74 9.55
N ALA A 14 -12.04 -4.07 9.11
CA ALA A 14 -12.05 -2.62 8.86
C ALA A 14 -11.67 -1.85 10.13
N SER A 15 -12.32 -2.14 11.25
CA SER A 15 -12.08 -1.51 12.54
C SER A 15 -10.65 -1.72 13.04
N LEU A 16 -10.09 -2.93 12.89
CA LEU A 16 -8.70 -3.22 13.24
C LEU A 16 -7.71 -2.39 12.40
N ALA A 17 -7.92 -2.33 11.09
CA ALA A 17 -7.06 -1.54 10.21
C ALA A 17 -7.14 -0.04 10.52
N LEU A 18 -8.36 0.49 10.66
CA LEU A 18 -8.59 1.90 10.99
C LEU A 18 -8.00 2.32 12.34
N ALA A 19 -7.80 1.39 13.27
CA ALA A 19 -7.17 1.67 14.56
C ALA A 19 -5.67 1.99 14.44
N HIS A 20 -5.02 1.62 13.33
CA HIS A 20 -3.60 1.88 13.12
C HIS A 20 -3.28 2.72 11.88
N LEU A 21 -4.10 2.80 10.83
CA LEU A 21 -3.75 3.55 9.59
C LEU A 21 -3.27 5.01 9.78
N THR A 22 -3.64 5.66 10.89
CA THR A 22 -3.28 7.05 11.21
C THR A 22 -2.41 7.19 12.48
N ARG A 23 -1.98 6.07 13.08
CA ARG A 23 -1.29 6.03 14.38
C ARG A 23 0.23 6.02 14.24
N GLU A 24 0.88 7.15 14.40
CA GLU A 24 2.32 7.24 14.11
C GLU A 24 3.25 6.36 14.98
N TYR A 25 2.87 6.02 16.23
CA TYR A 25 3.72 5.21 17.11
C TYR A 25 2.94 4.11 17.87
N PRO A 26 3.54 2.93 18.13
CA PRO A 26 4.92 2.54 17.78
C PRO A 26 5.09 2.25 16.28
N ASN A 27 6.27 2.59 15.74
CA ASN A 27 6.63 2.37 14.33
C ASN A 27 8.09 1.91 14.22
N LYS A 28 8.36 1.03 13.27
CA LYS A 28 9.65 0.47 12.91
C LYS A 28 10.06 0.98 11.53
N LEU A 29 10.86 2.04 11.53
CA LEU A 29 11.52 2.52 10.34
C LEU A 29 12.73 1.63 10.01
N THR A 30 12.73 1.05 8.81
CA THR A 30 13.88 0.34 8.27
C THR A 30 14.33 1.05 6.99
N HIS A 31 15.31 1.94 7.10
CA HIS A 31 15.85 2.68 5.96
C HIS A 31 17.34 2.99 6.12
N ALA A 32 17.98 3.31 4.99
CA ALA A 32 19.35 3.76 4.97
C ALA A 32 19.41 5.28 5.23
N LEU A 33 20.47 5.71 5.91
CA LEU A 33 20.76 7.12 6.16
C LEU A 33 22.03 7.47 5.37
N ALA A 34 21.94 8.41 4.44
CA ALA A 34 23.11 9.01 3.80
C ALA A 34 23.71 10.13 4.64
N GLY A 35 22.89 10.77 5.49
CA GLY A 35 23.34 11.81 6.40
C GLY A 35 22.33 12.12 7.51
N PRO A 36 22.65 13.06 8.41
CA PRO A 36 21.81 13.39 9.56
C PRO A 36 20.42 13.91 9.18
N GLN A 37 20.27 14.53 8.00
CA GLN A 37 18.97 15.01 7.50
C GLN A 37 17.96 13.88 7.21
N ASP A 38 18.43 12.64 7.08
CA ASP A 38 17.56 11.49 6.85
C ASP A 38 16.95 10.97 8.16
N VAL A 39 17.45 11.42 9.33
CA VAL A 39 16.87 11.09 10.65
C VAL A 39 15.57 11.88 10.86
N GLN A 40 14.46 11.30 10.41
CA GLN A 40 13.14 11.92 10.48
C GLN A 40 12.09 10.94 11.04
N GLY A 41 10.94 11.49 11.47
CA GLY A 41 9.83 10.69 11.97
C GLY A 41 9.05 9.98 10.85
N PRO A 42 8.23 8.95 11.17
CA PRO A 42 7.52 8.17 10.16
C PRO A 42 6.63 8.99 9.24
N ARG A 43 5.86 9.95 9.77
CA ARG A 43 4.97 10.79 8.94
C ARG A 43 5.74 11.74 8.03
N ALA A 44 6.91 12.20 8.45
CA ALA A 44 7.75 13.07 7.64
C ALA A 44 8.34 12.32 6.43
N LEU A 45 8.75 11.06 6.63
CA LEU A 45 9.28 10.20 5.57
C LEU A 45 8.18 9.64 4.65
N HIS A 46 7.02 9.29 5.22
CA HIS A 46 5.97 8.53 4.56
C HIS A 46 4.57 9.10 4.86
N PRO A 47 4.19 10.25 4.27
CA PRO A 47 2.98 10.97 4.65
C PRO A 47 1.67 10.21 4.37
N ILE A 48 1.67 9.16 3.54
CA ILE A 48 0.51 8.29 3.33
C ILE A 48 0.57 7.06 4.24
N PHE A 49 1.74 6.44 4.33
CA PHE A 49 1.93 5.10 4.88
C PHE A 49 2.68 5.08 6.22
N TYR A 50 2.37 6.02 7.13
CA TYR A 50 3.07 6.18 8.42
C TYR A 50 2.43 5.46 9.62
N GLY A 51 1.13 5.15 9.58
CA GLY A 51 0.38 4.81 10.80
C GLY A 51 0.53 3.35 11.30
N SER A 52 0.96 2.43 10.45
CA SER A 52 1.15 1.04 10.90
C SER A 52 2.50 0.87 11.59
N TYR A 53 2.73 -0.34 12.12
CA TYR A 53 4.03 -0.70 12.68
C TYR A 53 5.17 -0.55 11.67
N ASP A 54 4.95 -0.79 10.38
CA ASP A 54 5.88 -0.46 9.30
C ASP A 54 5.13 -0.02 8.02
N TRP A 55 5.90 0.45 7.04
CA TRP A 55 5.38 1.04 5.81
C TRP A 55 4.48 0.08 5.03
N HIS A 56 4.95 -1.13 4.72
CA HIS A 56 4.16 -2.08 3.94
C HIS A 56 2.93 -2.61 4.71
N SER A 57 2.99 -2.71 6.04
CA SER A 57 1.80 -3.02 6.84
C SER A 57 0.74 -1.91 6.75
N CYS A 58 1.16 -0.66 6.54
CA CYS A 58 0.25 0.45 6.29
C CYS A 58 -0.40 0.33 4.92
N VAL A 59 0.41 0.08 3.88
CA VAL A 59 -0.07 -0.16 2.51
C VAL A 59 -1.07 -1.32 2.48
N HIS A 60 -0.75 -2.44 3.13
CA HIS A 60 -1.67 -3.58 3.27
C HIS A 60 -2.95 -3.19 4.02
N GLY A 61 -2.87 -2.37 5.06
CA GLY A 61 -4.04 -1.87 5.78
C GLY A 61 -4.99 -1.07 4.89
N TYR A 62 -4.47 -0.19 4.03
CA TYR A 62 -5.29 0.54 3.04
C TYR A 62 -5.92 -0.41 2.03
N TRP A 63 -5.15 -1.38 1.52
CA TRP A 63 -5.68 -2.39 0.62
C TRP A 63 -6.82 -3.17 1.29
N LEU A 64 -6.65 -3.57 2.55
CA LEU A 64 -7.63 -4.33 3.31
C LEU A 64 -8.95 -3.56 3.46
N VAL A 65 -8.91 -2.29 3.92
CA VAL A 65 -10.13 -1.50 4.12
C VAL A 65 -10.87 -1.24 2.80
N LEU A 66 -10.14 -1.02 1.71
CA LEU A 66 -10.73 -0.84 0.38
C LEU A 66 -11.27 -2.16 -0.20
N ARG A 67 -10.63 -3.29 0.09
CA ARG A 67 -11.08 -4.63 -0.32
C ARG A 67 -12.35 -5.05 0.41
N VAL A 68 -12.47 -4.76 1.70
CA VAL A 68 -13.71 -5.06 2.44
C VAL A 68 -14.85 -4.15 2.00
N LEU A 69 -14.59 -2.88 1.68
CA LEU A 69 -15.62 -1.98 1.14
C LEU A 69 -16.12 -2.39 -0.24
N GLU A 70 -15.24 -2.87 -1.11
CA GLU A 70 -15.65 -3.42 -2.40
C GLU A 70 -16.66 -4.57 -2.25
N ARG A 71 -16.49 -5.39 -1.21
CA ARG A 71 -17.34 -6.57 -0.94
C ARG A 71 -18.60 -6.24 -0.15
N TYR A 72 -18.49 -5.29 0.79
CA TYR A 72 -19.56 -4.89 1.69
C TYR A 72 -19.63 -3.36 1.75
N PRO A 73 -20.21 -2.71 0.72
CA PRO A 73 -20.25 -1.25 0.64
C PRO A 73 -21.11 -0.60 1.73
N MET A 74 -22.02 -1.36 2.34
CA MET A 74 -22.93 -0.90 3.41
C MET A 74 -22.35 -1.08 4.82
N LEU A 75 -21.04 -1.31 4.96
CA LEU A 75 -20.41 -1.42 6.28
C LEU A 75 -20.54 -0.10 7.07
N PRO A 76 -20.74 -0.16 8.40
CA PRO A 76 -20.78 1.04 9.25
C PRO A 76 -19.52 1.91 9.13
N GLU A 77 -18.37 1.31 8.83
CA GLU A 77 -17.09 2.00 8.69
C GLU A 77 -16.89 2.71 7.33
N ALA A 78 -17.81 2.58 6.36
CA ALA A 78 -17.62 3.05 5.00
C ALA A 78 -17.25 4.54 4.90
N GLU A 79 -18.00 5.41 5.58
CA GLU A 79 -17.73 6.85 5.61
C GLU A 79 -16.37 7.16 6.27
N ARG A 80 -16.03 6.45 7.33
CA ARG A 80 -14.75 6.64 8.04
C ARG A 80 -13.56 6.20 7.18
N ILE A 81 -13.67 5.08 6.46
CA ILE A 81 -12.64 4.64 5.53
C ILE A 81 -12.48 5.66 4.41
N ALA A 82 -13.58 6.11 3.81
CA ALA A 82 -13.57 7.15 2.79
C ALA A 82 -12.85 8.42 3.26
N ALA A 83 -13.17 8.90 4.46
CA ALA A 83 -12.53 10.10 5.03
C ALA A 83 -11.02 9.92 5.25
N VAL A 84 -10.59 8.76 5.76
CA VAL A 84 -9.15 8.47 5.98
C VAL A 84 -8.39 8.40 4.64
N VAL A 85 -8.97 7.74 3.63
CA VAL A 85 -8.34 7.65 2.31
C VAL A 85 -8.31 9.02 1.63
N ASP A 86 -9.37 9.82 1.72
CA ASP A 86 -9.42 11.19 1.21
C ASP A 86 -8.35 12.10 1.83
N ALA A 87 -8.16 12.01 3.14
CA ALA A 87 -7.18 12.83 3.85
C ALA A 87 -5.73 12.50 3.44
N HIS A 88 -5.46 11.26 3.05
CA HIS A 88 -4.11 10.80 2.79
C HIS A 88 -3.76 10.68 1.30
N PHE A 89 -4.70 10.29 0.43
CA PHE A 89 -4.46 10.10 -1.00
C PHE A 89 -4.62 11.43 -1.72
N THR A 90 -3.65 12.30 -1.48
CA THR A 90 -3.53 13.64 -2.07
C THR A 90 -2.27 13.73 -2.90
N ASP A 91 -2.26 14.59 -3.92
CA ASP A 91 -1.09 14.79 -4.77
C ASP A 91 0.14 15.24 -3.96
N ALA A 92 -0.07 16.02 -2.90
CA ALA A 92 1.00 16.47 -2.00
C ALA A 92 1.63 15.30 -1.21
N ASN A 93 0.81 14.41 -0.64
CA ASN A 93 1.35 13.26 0.09
C ASN A 93 1.99 12.23 -0.85
N VAL A 94 1.43 12.03 -2.05
CA VAL A 94 2.05 11.19 -3.09
C VAL A 94 3.42 11.76 -3.49
N ALA A 95 3.54 13.07 -3.63
CA ALA A 95 4.82 13.72 -3.88
C ALA A 95 5.82 13.48 -2.74
N GLY A 96 5.37 13.49 -1.48
CA GLY A 96 6.20 13.17 -0.32
C GLY A 96 6.72 11.74 -0.32
N GLU A 97 5.86 10.73 -0.56
CA GLU A 97 6.30 9.32 -0.70
C GLU A 97 7.32 9.19 -1.84
N ARG A 98 7.10 9.87 -2.97
CA ARG A 98 8.02 9.85 -4.11
C ARG A 98 9.34 10.54 -3.81
N ALA A 99 9.35 11.63 -3.03
CA ALA A 99 10.57 12.32 -2.65
C ALA A 99 11.50 11.40 -1.86
N TYR A 100 10.96 10.62 -0.91
CA TYR A 100 11.71 9.61 -0.19
C TYR A 100 12.29 8.52 -1.12
N LEU A 101 11.47 8.04 -2.06
CA LEU A 101 11.87 6.99 -3.02
C LEU A 101 12.85 7.48 -4.09
N ALA A 102 12.94 8.79 -4.32
CA ALA A 102 13.89 9.39 -5.26
C ALA A 102 15.32 9.46 -4.70
N LEU A 103 15.50 9.29 -3.39
CA LEU A 103 16.83 9.24 -2.78
C LEU A 103 17.62 8.03 -3.31
N PRO A 104 18.87 8.21 -3.81
CA PRO A 104 19.62 7.12 -4.46
C PRO A 104 19.80 5.86 -3.59
N HIS A 105 19.98 6.06 -2.28
CA HIS A 105 20.16 4.97 -1.31
C HIS A 105 18.86 4.20 -1.00
N ASN A 106 17.69 4.70 -1.42
CA ASN A 106 16.37 4.08 -1.21
C ASN A 106 15.86 3.29 -2.43
N SER A 107 16.73 3.03 -3.42
CA SER A 107 16.37 2.24 -4.60
C SER A 107 15.91 0.81 -4.27
N GLY A 108 16.44 0.21 -3.20
CA GLY A 108 16.07 -1.13 -2.72
C GLY A 108 15.04 -1.16 -1.59
N PHE A 109 14.55 0.00 -1.13
CA PHE A 109 13.58 0.10 -0.03
C PHE A 109 12.36 -0.78 -0.32
N GLU A 110 11.97 -1.62 0.64
CA GLU A 110 10.78 -2.49 0.57
C GLU A 110 10.77 -3.55 -0.55
N ARG A 111 11.91 -3.82 -1.18
CA ARG A 111 11.99 -4.81 -2.26
C ARG A 111 11.92 -6.26 -1.74
N PRO A 112 11.14 -7.16 -2.37
CA PRO A 112 10.08 -6.90 -3.36
C PRO A 112 8.69 -6.78 -2.72
N TYR A 113 8.58 -7.02 -1.41
CA TYR A 113 7.32 -7.21 -0.70
C TYR A 113 6.44 -5.98 -0.65
N GLY A 114 6.98 -4.86 -0.18
CA GLY A 114 6.21 -3.61 -0.12
C GLY A 114 5.89 -3.08 -1.51
N TRP A 115 6.76 -3.31 -2.50
CA TRP A 115 6.46 -2.98 -3.90
C TRP A 115 5.21 -3.72 -4.37
N ALA A 116 5.14 -5.02 -4.11
CA ALA A 116 3.99 -5.85 -4.47
C ALA A 116 2.71 -5.43 -3.74
N TRP A 117 2.79 -5.07 -2.47
CA TRP A 117 1.64 -4.54 -1.72
C TRP A 117 1.12 -3.22 -2.29
N LEU A 118 2.01 -2.33 -2.73
CA LEU A 118 1.59 -1.08 -3.36
C LEU A 118 0.91 -1.35 -4.71
N LEU A 119 1.44 -2.27 -5.52
CA LEU A 119 0.76 -2.67 -6.76
C LEU A 119 -0.60 -3.33 -6.50
N ALA A 120 -0.72 -4.16 -5.46
CA ALA A 120 -2.01 -4.72 -5.04
C ALA A 120 -3.01 -3.63 -4.60
N LEU A 121 -2.56 -2.63 -3.84
CA LEU A 121 -3.37 -1.46 -3.49
C LEU A 121 -3.83 -0.69 -4.74
N SER A 122 -2.93 -0.47 -5.69
CA SER A 122 -3.28 0.19 -6.96
C SER A 122 -4.33 -0.59 -7.75
N ALA A 123 -4.19 -1.91 -7.88
CA ALA A 123 -5.19 -2.75 -8.54
C ALA A 123 -6.56 -2.66 -7.84
N GLN A 124 -6.56 -2.61 -6.50
CA GLN A 124 -7.79 -2.47 -5.73
C GLN A 124 -8.48 -1.12 -5.96
N LEU A 125 -7.72 -0.03 -6.07
CA LEU A 125 -8.25 1.29 -6.41
C LEU A 125 -8.89 1.32 -7.80
N GLU A 126 -8.19 0.78 -8.81
CA GLU A 126 -8.71 0.67 -10.18
C GLU A 126 -9.99 -0.17 -10.23
N ARG A 127 -10.04 -1.28 -9.47
CA ARG A 127 -11.23 -2.12 -9.36
C ARG A 127 -12.41 -1.38 -8.75
N LEU A 128 -12.19 -0.60 -7.68
CA LEU A 128 -13.22 0.24 -7.06
C LEU A 128 -13.72 1.33 -8.02
N ALA A 129 -12.80 2.00 -8.73
CA ALA A 129 -13.14 3.02 -9.71
C ALA A 129 -14.01 2.46 -10.83
N ARG A 130 -13.62 1.32 -11.41
CA ARG A 130 -14.36 0.63 -12.48
C ARG A 130 -15.76 0.18 -12.06
N LYS A 131 -15.89 -0.31 -10.82
CA LYS A 131 -17.18 -0.76 -10.26
C LYS A 131 -18.07 0.38 -9.79
N GLY A 132 -17.54 1.60 -9.62
CA GLY A 132 -18.29 2.73 -9.10
C GLY A 132 -18.78 2.53 -7.67
N VAL A 133 -18.07 1.74 -6.85
CA VAL A 133 -18.47 1.46 -5.45
C VAL A 133 -18.50 2.74 -4.60
N LEU A 134 -17.55 3.64 -4.87
CA LEU A 134 -17.44 4.94 -4.21
C LEU A 134 -17.21 6.02 -5.28
N PRO A 135 -17.89 7.18 -5.19
CA PRO A 135 -17.76 8.25 -6.18
C PRO A 135 -16.34 8.81 -6.29
N GLN A 136 -15.56 8.79 -5.21
CA GLN A 136 -14.20 9.30 -5.14
C GLN A 136 -13.12 8.28 -5.56
N ALA A 137 -13.47 7.02 -5.82
CA ALA A 137 -12.49 5.98 -6.13
C ALA A 137 -11.65 6.28 -7.38
N ALA A 138 -12.27 6.85 -8.43
CA ALA A 138 -11.56 7.24 -9.64
C ALA A 138 -10.51 8.35 -9.39
N ARG A 139 -10.82 9.30 -8.47
CA ARG A 139 -9.86 10.33 -8.06
C ARG A 139 -8.67 9.70 -7.33
N TRP A 140 -8.93 8.80 -6.38
CA TRP A 140 -7.86 8.11 -5.64
C TRP A 140 -6.93 7.30 -6.53
N ALA A 141 -7.49 6.52 -7.46
CA ALA A 141 -6.72 5.74 -8.41
C ALA A 141 -5.77 6.65 -9.22
N LYS A 142 -6.31 7.75 -9.77
CA LYS A 142 -5.54 8.76 -10.50
C LYS A 142 -4.44 9.41 -9.64
N THR A 143 -4.74 9.79 -8.40
CA THR A 143 -3.76 10.42 -7.51
C THR A 143 -2.61 9.46 -7.18
N MET A 144 -2.88 8.16 -7.05
CA MET A 144 -1.84 7.15 -6.74
C MET A 144 -0.99 6.74 -7.94
N THR A 145 -1.44 7.00 -9.18
CA THR A 145 -0.73 6.61 -10.43
C THR A 145 0.77 6.93 -10.42
N PRO A 146 1.24 8.14 -10.04
CA PRO A 146 2.67 8.44 -10.09
C PRO A 146 3.52 7.60 -9.12
N LEU A 147 2.95 7.14 -8.01
CA LEU A 147 3.63 6.24 -7.08
C LEU A 147 3.61 4.79 -7.60
N THR A 148 2.49 4.37 -8.18
CA THR A 148 2.35 3.05 -8.84
C THR A 148 3.38 2.88 -9.96
N GLU A 149 3.45 3.82 -10.89
CA GLU A 149 4.39 3.78 -12.03
C GLU A 149 5.85 3.70 -11.58
N LEU A 150 6.20 4.35 -10.47
CA LEU A 150 7.54 4.28 -9.89
C LEU A 150 7.89 2.83 -9.48
N PHE A 151 6.98 2.13 -8.80
CA PHE A 151 7.21 0.74 -8.41
C PHE A 151 7.13 -0.24 -9.59
N VAL A 152 6.30 0.03 -10.61
CA VAL A 152 6.33 -0.71 -11.88
C VAL A 152 7.72 -0.64 -12.51
N SER A 153 8.25 0.58 -12.70
CA SER A 153 9.59 0.80 -13.25
C SER A 153 10.70 0.13 -12.43
N ARG A 154 10.55 0.11 -11.09
CA ARG A 154 11.48 -0.60 -10.19
C ARG A 154 11.43 -2.12 -10.39
N PHE A 155 10.25 -2.71 -10.56
CA PHE A 155 10.13 -4.13 -10.91
C PHE A 155 10.74 -4.43 -12.28
N GLU A 156 10.43 -3.65 -13.30
CA GLU A 156 11.00 -3.81 -14.66
C GLU A 156 12.53 -3.72 -14.66
N THR A 157 13.09 -2.86 -13.81
CA THR A 157 14.55 -2.72 -13.64
C THR A 157 15.17 -3.86 -12.82
N PHE A 158 14.44 -4.38 -11.83
CA PHE A 158 14.96 -5.37 -10.88
C PHE A 158 14.83 -6.81 -11.38
N LEU A 159 13.69 -7.19 -11.96
CA LEU A 159 13.41 -8.57 -12.33
C LEU A 159 14.46 -9.17 -13.29
N PRO A 160 14.97 -8.45 -14.31
CA PRO A 160 16.06 -8.96 -15.15
C PRO A 160 17.36 -9.25 -14.40
N LYS A 161 17.57 -8.64 -13.22
CA LYS A 161 18.75 -8.84 -12.37
C LYS A 161 18.56 -9.97 -11.35
N ALA A 162 17.33 -10.46 -11.17
CA ALA A 162 17.00 -11.49 -10.20
C ALA A 162 17.20 -12.90 -10.80
N THR A 163 18.47 -13.31 -10.96
CA THR A 163 18.84 -14.61 -11.58
C THR A 163 18.24 -15.82 -10.85
N TYR A 164 18.08 -15.74 -9.53
CA TYR A 164 17.54 -16.83 -8.71
C TYR A 164 16.35 -16.37 -7.87
N PRO A 165 15.32 -17.23 -7.70
CA PRO A 165 14.21 -16.94 -6.81
C PRO A 165 14.65 -16.99 -5.35
N LEU A 166 14.12 -16.09 -4.52
CA LEU A 166 14.25 -16.15 -3.07
C LEU A 166 13.03 -16.88 -2.51
N ARG A 167 13.26 -18.03 -1.85
CA ARG A 167 12.20 -18.96 -1.40
C ARG A 167 11.98 -18.98 0.11
N VAL A 168 12.55 -18.01 0.83
CA VAL A 168 12.43 -17.92 2.29
C VAL A 168 10.98 -17.67 2.70
N GLY A 169 10.55 -18.16 3.87
CA GLY A 169 9.21 -17.92 4.43
C GLY A 169 9.00 -16.52 5.02
N THR A 170 9.71 -15.51 4.51
CA THR A 170 9.66 -14.12 4.99
C THR A 170 9.42 -13.15 3.84
N HIS A 171 9.37 -11.84 4.10
CA HIS A 171 9.06 -10.81 3.10
C HIS A 171 9.96 -10.84 1.84
N PHE A 172 11.16 -11.41 1.91
CA PHE A 172 12.02 -11.53 0.72
C PHE A 172 11.53 -12.59 -0.30
N ASN A 173 10.46 -13.33 -0.01
CA ASN A 173 9.94 -14.36 -0.90
C ASN A 173 9.49 -13.76 -2.25
N THR A 174 10.13 -14.19 -3.35
CA THR A 174 9.81 -13.68 -4.68
C THR A 174 8.47 -14.19 -5.20
N ALA A 175 8.05 -15.40 -4.82
CA ALA A 175 6.80 -15.98 -5.34
C ALA A 175 5.57 -15.21 -4.81
N PHE A 176 5.57 -14.82 -3.54
CA PHE A 176 4.50 -14.00 -2.97
C PHE A 176 4.39 -12.65 -3.69
N ALA A 177 5.49 -11.93 -3.80
CA ALA A 177 5.51 -10.60 -4.43
C ALA A 177 5.09 -10.66 -5.91
N LEU A 178 5.56 -11.66 -6.66
CA LEU A 178 5.21 -11.84 -8.06
C LEU A 178 3.77 -12.27 -8.27
N ALA A 179 3.16 -13.00 -7.34
CA ALA A 179 1.74 -13.35 -7.44
C ALA A 179 0.84 -12.10 -7.40
N LEU A 180 1.08 -11.20 -6.44
CA LEU A 180 0.35 -9.93 -6.34
C LEU A 180 0.64 -9.01 -7.54
N THR A 181 1.90 -8.94 -7.97
CA THR A 181 2.31 -8.12 -9.12
C THR A 181 1.68 -8.62 -10.43
N LEU A 182 1.56 -9.94 -10.60
CA LEU A 182 0.89 -10.55 -11.76
C LEU A 182 -0.62 -10.29 -11.76
N GLU A 183 -1.27 -10.29 -10.60
CA GLU A 183 -2.68 -9.90 -10.48
C GLU A 183 -2.85 -8.44 -10.90
N PHE A 184 -2.04 -7.53 -10.36
CA PHE A 184 -2.02 -6.12 -10.76
C PHE A 184 -1.88 -5.97 -12.29
N ALA A 185 -0.85 -6.57 -12.89
CA ALA A 185 -0.57 -6.46 -14.32
C ALA A 185 -1.66 -7.05 -15.24
N ARG A 186 -2.59 -7.86 -14.70
CA ARG A 186 -3.75 -8.38 -15.44
C ARG A 186 -5.00 -7.53 -15.26
N ASP A 187 -5.12 -6.82 -14.15
CA ASP A 187 -6.29 -6.02 -13.77
C ASP A 187 -6.20 -4.55 -14.22
N THR A 188 -4.99 -4.09 -14.58
CA THR A 188 -4.68 -2.72 -15.05
C THR A 188 -4.08 -2.76 -16.44
#